data_AF-A0A5N8HH60-F1
#
_entry.id   AF-A0A5N8HH60-F1
#
_cell.length_a   1.000
_cell.length_b   1.000
_cell.length_c   1.000
_cell.angle_alpha   90.00
_cell.angle_beta   90.00
_cell.angle_gamma   90.00
#
_symmetry.space_group_name_H-M   'P 1'
#
loop_
_entity.id
_entity.type
_entity.pdbx_description
1 polymer ?
#
loop_
_entity_poly.entity_id
_entity_poly.type
_entity_poly.pdbx_seq_one_letter_code
_entity_poly.pdbx_strand_id
1 'polypeptide(L)' 'MPTQEAKAHHVGEWASLRNTSPEIAEAIFEVAGYDEKMAEKIWEEGSDEVLVKAFA' A
#
# COMPACT_ATOMS: atom_id res chain seq x y z
N MET A 1 -1.19 17.46 -8.33
CA MET A 1 -1.83 16.27 -7.72
C MET A 1 -1.41 15.08 -8.57
N PRO A 2 -0.86 14.00 -8.00
CA PRO A 2 -0.66 12.77 -8.77
C PRO A 2 -2.04 12.27 -9.25
N THR A 3 -2.12 11.85 -10.51
CA THR A 3 -3.35 11.30 -11.10
C THR A 3 -3.67 9.94 -10.45
N GLN A 4 -4.94 9.53 -10.48
CA GLN A 4 -5.35 8.22 -9.96
C GLN A 4 -4.61 7.06 -10.65
N GLU A 5 -4.31 7.19 -11.95
CA GLU A 5 -3.48 6.23 -12.70
C GLU A 5 -2.05 6.13 -12.16
N ALA A 6 -1.41 7.25 -11.83
CA ALA A 6 -0.06 7.24 -11.27
C ALA A 6 -0.02 6.51 -9.91
N LYS A 7 -1.06 6.70 -9.08
CA LYS A 7 -1.20 5.98 -7.82
C LYS A 7 -1.39 4.47 -8.03
N ALA A 8 -2.29 4.08 -8.95
CA ALA A 8 -2.55 2.68 -9.24
C ALA A 8 -1.30 1.94 -9.76
N HIS A 9 -0.52 2.60 -10.62
CA HIS A 9 0.75 2.05 -11.10
C HIS A 9 1.75 1.85 -9.96
N HIS A 10 1.90 2.85 -9.09
CA HIS A 10 2.83 2.76 -7.95
C HIS A 10 2.43 1.64 -6.98
N VAL A 11 1.15 1.50 -6.66
CA VAL A 11 0.65 0.43 -5.78
C VAL A 11 0.87 -0.95 -6.42
N GLY A 12 0.59 -1.10 -7.72
CA GLY A 12 0.77 -2.36 -8.43
C GLY A 12 2.24 -2.82 -8.52
N GLU A 13 3.16 -1.89 -8.82
CA GLU A 13 4.59 -2.18 -8.82
C GLU A 13 5.09 -2.52 -7.42
N TRP A 14 4.65 -1.79 -6.40
CA TRP A 14 5.02 -2.03 -5.02
C TRP A 14 4.54 -3.41 -4.53
N ALA A 15 3.31 -3.80 -4.87
CA ALA A 15 2.76 -5.12 -4.57
C ALA A 15 3.58 -6.23 -5.22
N SER A 16 3.90 -6.06 -6.51
CA SER A 16 4.69 -7.03 -7.28
C SER A 16 6.11 -7.20 -6.72
N LEU A 17 6.77 -6.09 -6.35
CA LEU A 17 8.13 -6.11 -5.79
C LEU A 17 8.20 -6.87 -4.46
N ARG A 18 7.15 -6.75 -3.64
CA ARG A 18 7.07 -7.36 -2.30
C ARG A 18 6.33 -8.71 -2.30
N ASN A 19 5.95 -9.21 -3.47
CA ASN A 19 5.22 -10.46 -3.65
C ASN A 19 3.98 -10.52 -2.74
N THR A 20 3.23 -9.41 -2.71
CA THR A 20 1.98 -9.26 -1.96
C THR A 20 0.85 -8.83 -2.90
N SER A 21 -0.39 -8.83 -2.43
CA SER A 21 -1.54 -8.49 -3.27
C SER A 21 -1.68 -6.97 -3.45
N PRO A 22 -2.25 -6.50 -4.58
CA PRO A 22 -2.57 -5.08 -4.78
C PRO A 22 -3.48 -4.51 -3.69
N GLU A 23 -4.39 -5.30 -3.12
CA GLU A 23 -5.31 -4.89 -2.06
C GLU A 23 -4.55 -4.58 -0.75
N ILE A 24 -3.59 -5.43 -0.39
CA ILE A 24 -2.72 -5.18 0.79
C ILE A 24 -1.86 -3.94 0.53
N ALA A 25 -1.27 -3.82 -0.65
CA ALA A 25 -0.47 -2.65 -1.01
C ALA A 25 -1.30 -1.36 -0.98
N GLU A 26 -2.51 -1.37 -1.54
CA GLU A 26 -3.40 -0.22 -1.54
C GLU A 26 -3.78 0.19 -0.11
N ALA A 27 -4.17 -0.78 0.73
CA ALA A 27 -4.49 -0.53 2.13
C ALA A 27 -3.30 0.11 2.89
N ILE A 28 -2.07 -0.35 2.64
CA ILE A 28 -0.86 0.23 3.23
C ILE A 28 -0.69 1.69 2.77
N PHE A 29 -0.80 1.95 1.47
CA PHE A 29 -0.66 3.31 0.93
C PHE A 29 -1.77 4.24 1.44
N GLU A 30 -2.99 3.75 1.62
CA GLU A 30 -4.08 4.53 2.21
C GLU A 30 -3.82 4.88 3.68
N VAL A 31 -3.39 3.92 4.50
CA VAL A 31 -3.03 4.16 5.91
C VAL A 31 -1.82 5.11 6.01
N ALA A 32 -0.87 4.97 5.08
CA ALA A 32 0.31 5.82 4.97
C ALA A 32 0.04 7.22 4.39
N GLY A 33 -1.19 7.53 3.94
CA GLY A 33 -1.49 8.80 3.27
C GLY A 33 -0.73 8.99 1.95
N TYR A 34 -0.40 7.89 1.28
CA TYR A 34 0.46 7.79 0.10
C TYR A 34 1.90 8.31 0.29
N ASP A 35 2.39 8.35 1.54
CA ASP A 35 3.80 8.53 1.83
C ASP A 35 4.54 7.19 1.73
N GLU A 36 5.44 7.07 0.75
CA GLU A 36 6.13 5.80 0.46
C GLU A 36 7.03 5.32 1.62
N LYS A 37 7.62 6.24 2.39
CA LYS A 37 8.46 5.88 3.55
C LYS A 37 7.59 5.37 4.70
N MET A 38 6.43 5.97 4.90
CA MET A 38 5.46 5.49 5.87
C MET A 38 4.87 4.14 5.43
N ALA A 39 4.57 3.96 4.15
CA ALA A 39 4.11 2.69 3.58
C ALA A 39 5.14 1.58 3.79
N GLU A 40 6.42 1.86 3.53
CA GLU A 40 7.51 0.92 3.79
C GLU A 40 7.64 0.59 5.27
N LYS A 41 7.54 1.58 6.15
CA LYS A 41 7.56 1.36 7.60
C LYS A 41 6.42 0.44 8.06
N ILE A 42 5.20 0.69 7.58
CA ILE A 42 4.02 -0.14 7.91
C ILE A 42 4.19 -1.56 7.38
N TRP A 43 4.80 -1.74 6.21
CA TRP A 43 5.11 -3.05 5.65
C TRP A 43 6.11 -3.84 6.51
N GLU A 44 7.21 -3.21 6.90
CA GLU A 44 8.27 -3.85 7.70
C GLU A 44 7.82 -4.14 9.13
N GLU A 45 7.06 -3.24 9.76
CA GLU A 45 6.56 -3.42 11.13
C GLU A 45 5.33 -4.34 11.17
N GLY A 46 4.59 -4.45 10.06
CA GLY A 46 3.27 -5.07 10.00
C GLY A 46 2.19 -4.19 10.64
N SER A 47 0.95 -4.33 10.17
CA SER A 47 -0.20 -3.63 10.75
C SER A 47 -1.49 -4.43 10.60
N ASP A 48 -2.15 -4.71 11.73
CA ASP A 48 -3.45 -5.38 11.74
C ASP A 48 -4.52 -4.52 11.07
N GLU A 49 -4.41 -3.19 11.18
CA GLU A 49 -5.32 -2.25 10.52
C GLU A 49 -5.29 -2.42 8.99
N VAL A 50 -4.11 -2.65 8.41
CA VAL A 50 -3.95 -2.91 6.98
C VAL A 50 -4.68 -4.18 6.57
N LEU A 51 -4.57 -5.25 7.35
CA LEU A 51 -5.25 -6.52 7.04
C LEU A 51 -6.76 -6.36 7.09
N VAL A 52 -7.28 -5.69 8.12
CA VAL A 52 -8.72 -5.39 8.20
C VAL A 52 -9.15 -4.55 7.01
N LYS A 53 -8.37 -3.54 6.61
CA LYS A 53 -8.72 -2.63 5.52
C LYS A 53 -8.61 -3.27 4.13
N ALA A 54 -7.66 -4.18 3.94
CA ALA A 54 -7.45 -4.89 2.67
C ALA A 54 -8.53 -5.94 2.38
N PHE A 55 -9.20 -6.47 3.41
CA PHE A 55 -10.15 -7.58 3.29
C PHE A 55 -11.56 -7.29 3.80
N ALA A 56 -11.86 -6.05 4.21
CA ALA A 56 -13.21 -5.59 4.57
C ALA A 56 -14.01 -5.16 3.33
#